data_AF-A0A1A2DIX5-F1
#
_entry.id   AF-A0A1A2DIX5-F1
#
_cell.length_a   1.000
_cell.length_b   1.000
_cell.length_c   1.000
_cell.angle_alpha   90.00
_cell.angle_beta   90.00
_cell.angle_gamma   90.00
#
_symmetry.space_group_name_H-M   'P 1'
#
loop_
_entity.id
_entity.type
_entity.pdbx_description
1 polymer ?
#
loop_
_entity_poly.entity_id
_entity_poly.type
_entity_poly.pdbx_seq_one_letter_code
_entity_poly.pdbx_strand_id
1 'polypeptide(L)'
;MTWLRICSGIVAALSSVSILVSMPTAYAETPGEAFCAENQRHLDKTNGEMPFEVNEAIAWITQQFNMSETEAVRLIDDVGETYWSGMNGRWEVKCHDQ
;
A
#
# COMPACT_ATOMS: atom_id res chain seq x y z
N MET A 1 43.47 36.73 -20.92
CA MET A 1 42.25 36.80 -20.08
C MET A 1 41.07 36.82 -21.04
N THR A 2 40.60 35.62 -21.37
CA THR A 2 39.26 35.07 -21.04
C THR A 2 38.18 35.50 -22.03
N TRP A 3 38.03 34.59 -23.00
CA TRP A 3 37.05 34.50 -24.08
C TRP A 3 35.60 34.54 -23.59
N LEU A 4 34.75 35.22 -24.37
CA LEU A 4 33.30 35.00 -24.41
C LEU A 4 33.01 33.56 -24.83
N ARG A 5 32.21 32.84 -24.02
CA ARG A 5 31.45 31.67 -24.45
C ARG A 5 29.98 31.90 -24.15
N ILE A 6 29.25 32.29 -25.17
CA ILE A 6 27.81 32.06 -25.28
C ILE A 6 27.68 30.62 -25.79
N CYS A 7 27.17 29.72 -24.96
CA CYS A 7 26.75 28.39 -25.39
C CYS A 7 25.26 28.25 -25.11
N SER A 8 24.50 28.24 -26.21
CA SER A 8 23.14 27.76 -26.30
C SER A 8 23.00 26.40 -25.62
N GLY A 9 21.98 26.24 -24.81
CA GLY A 9 21.61 24.98 -24.19
C GLY A 9 20.13 24.97 -23.87
N ILE A 10 19.30 24.88 -24.92
CA ILE A 10 17.91 24.44 -24.78
C ILE A 10 17.99 22.96 -24.39
N VAL A 11 17.99 22.68 -23.09
CA VAL A 11 17.72 21.33 -22.60
C VAL A 11 16.22 21.26 -22.38
N ALA A 12 15.54 20.69 -23.38
CA ALA A 12 14.18 20.21 -23.23
C ALA A 12 14.19 19.10 -22.16
N ALA A 13 13.98 19.48 -20.90
CA ALA A 13 13.66 18.53 -19.85
C ALA A 13 12.22 18.08 -20.07
N LEU A 14 12.04 17.08 -20.93
CA LEU A 14 10.93 16.14 -20.87
C LEU A 14 11.01 15.49 -19.49
N SER A 15 10.45 16.16 -18.48
CA SER A 15 10.22 15.54 -17.17
C SER A 15 9.06 14.59 -17.36
N SER A 16 9.43 13.39 -17.80
CA SER A 16 8.59 12.22 -17.92
C SER A 16 7.80 12.05 -16.62
N VAL A 17 6.48 12.12 -16.77
CA VAL A 17 5.50 11.72 -15.77
C VAL A 17 5.91 10.34 -15.27
N SER A 18 6.52 10.31 -14.09
CA SER A 18 6.76 9.06 -13.38
C SER A 18 5.42 8.72 -12.73
N ILE A 19 4.57 8.05 -13.49
CA ILE A 19 3.46 7.30 -12.91
C ILE A 19 4.15 6.27 -12.02
N LEU A 20 4.23 6.55 -10.73
CA LEU A 20 4.50 5.54 -9.72
C LEU A 20 3.32 4.59 -9.78
N VAL A 21 3.36 3.67 -10.75
CA VAL A 21 2.55 2.47 -10.70
C VAL A 21 3.07 1.77 -9.46
N SER A 22 2.30 1.85 -8.39
CA SER A 22 2.51 1.14 -7.13
C SER A 22 2.87 -0.29 -7.50
N MET A 23 4.16 -0.63 -7.42
CA MET A 23 4.56 -2.01 -7.60
C MET A 23 3.82 -2.80 -6.53
N PRO A 24 3.17 -3.93 -6.88
CA PRO A 24 2.57 -4.76 -5.87
C PRO A 24 3.67 -5.12 -4.87
N THR A 25 3.34 -4.92 -3.60
CA THR A 25 4.16 -5.30 -2.47
C THR A 25 4.72 -6.71 -2.69
N ALA A 26 5.99 -6.89 -2.34
CA ALA A 26 6.77 -8.11 -2.46
C ALA A 26 5.92 -9.38 -2.35
N TYR A 27 5.95 -10.22 -3.39
CA TYR A 27 5.58 -11.65 -3.41
C TYR A 27 4.67 -12.09 -2.25
N ALA A 28 3.43 -11.63 -2.20
CA ALA A 28 2.42 -12.30 -1.40
C ALA A 28 2.07 -13.61 -2.12
N GLU A 29 2.44 -14.75 -1.53
CA GLU A 29 2.14 -16.08 -2.05
C GLU A 29 0.67 -16.42 -1.87
N THR A 30 -0.01 -15.76 -0.92
CA THR A 30 -1.44 -15.94 -0.65
C THR A 30 -2.21 -14.61 -0.64
N PRO A 31 -3.52 -14.62 -0.92
CA PRO A 31 -4.36 -13.43 -0.78
C PRO A 31 -4.35 -12.84 0.64
N GLY A 32 -4.08 -13.68 1.65
CA GLY A 32 -3.93 -13.23 3.03
C GLY A 32 -2.68 -12.40 3.27
N GLU A 33 -1.52 -12.89 2.84
CA GLU A 33 -0.27 -12.12 2.92
C GLU A 33 -0.37 -10.77 2.21
N ALA A 34 -1.05 -10.75 1.05
CA ALA A 34 -1.25 -9.52 0.29
C ALA A 34 -2.15 -8.53 1.05
N PHE A 35 -3.25 -9.02 1.62
CA PHE A 35 -4.16 -8.20 2.41
C PHE A 35 -3.47 -7.65 3.67
N CYS A 36 -2.72 -8.49 4.38
CA CYS A 36 -1.90 -8.08 5.52
C CYS A 36 -0.92 -6.96 5.16
N ALA A 37 -0.14 -7.15 4.09
CA ALA A 37 0.84 -6.17 3.64
C ALA A 37 0.18 -4.85 3.22
N GLU A 38 -0.95 -4.91 2.53
CA GLU A 38 -1.69 -3.72 2.12
C GLU A 38 -2.31 -2.99 3.32
N ASN A 39 -2.81 -3.72 4.32
CA ASN A 39 -3.36 -3.12 5.54
C ASN A 39 -2.25 -2.43 6.37
N GLN A 40 -1.09 -3.07 6.50
CA GLN A 40 0.09 -2.44 7.11
C GLN A 40 0.51 -1.17 6.35
N ARG A 41 0.55 -1.22 5.02
CA ARG A 41 0.86 -0.06 4.17
C ARG A 41 -0.16 1.06 4.36
N HIS A 42 -1.44 0.73 4.49
CA HIS A 42 -2.50 1.69 4.76
C HIS A 42 -2.29 2.38 6.11
N LEU A 43 -2.04 1.60 7.17
CA LEU A 43 -1.72 2.12 8.49
C LEU A 43 -0.49 3.02 8.46
N ASP A 44 0.59 2.64 7.78
CA ASP A 44 1.79 3.47 7.72
C ASP A 44 1.54 4.78 6.97
N LYS A 45 0.69 4.77 5.93
CA LYS A 45 0.27 5.98 5.22
C LYS A 45 -0.56 6.93 6.10
N THR A 46 -1.37 6.38 7.00
CA THR A 46 -2.21 7.15 7.93
C THR A 46 -1.52 7.35 9.28
N ASN A 47 -0.23 7.02 9.42
CA ASN A 47 0.50 7.03 10.68
C ASN A 47 -0.20 6.23 11.81
N GLY A 48 -0.96 5.20 11.43
CA GLY A 48 -1.76 4.34 12.27
C GLY A 48 -3.01 5.00 12.84
N GLU A 49 -3.51 6.05 12.21
CA GLU A 49 -4.76 6.70 12.64
C GLU A 49 -6.00 5.94 12.15
N MET A 50 -5.91 5.24 11.03
CA MET A 50 -7.06 4.63 10.35
C MET A 50 -6.67 3.27 9.77
N PRO A 51 -7.23 2.15 10.28
CA PRO A 51 -7.15 0.86 9.60
C PRO A 51 -8.10 0.83 8.39
N PHE A 52 -8.01 -0.20 7.55
CA PHE A 52 -9.03 -0.44 6.54
C PHE A 52 -10.43 -0.52 7.15
N GLU A 53 -11.38 0.19 6.55
CA GLU A 53 -12.79 -0.11 6.79
C GLU A 53 -13.13 -1.48 6.19
N VAL A 54 -13.96 -2.26 6.87
CA VAL A 54 -14.32 -3.63 6.46
C VAL A 54 -14.86 -3.67 5.03
N ASN A 55 -15.72 -2.71 4.66
CA ASN A 55 -16.28 -2.65 3.30
C ASN A 55 -15.21 -2.35 2.23
N GLU A 56 -14.25 -1.49 2.54
CA GLU A 56 -13.13 -1.17 1.64
C GLU A 56 -12.18 -2.35 1.49
N ALA A 57 -11.92 -3.06 2.60
CA ALA A 57 -11.14 -4.30 2.59
C ALA A 57 -11.81 -5.37 1.71
N ILE A 58 -13.12 -5.60 1.87
CA ILE A 58 -13.87 -6.56 1.04
C ILE A 58 -13.80 -6.16 -0.44
N ALA A 59 -14.06 -4.90 -0.77
CA ALA A 59 -13.99 -4.41 -2.15
C ALA A 59 -12.59 -4.57 -2.76
N TRP A 60 -11.54 -4.30 -1.98
CA TRP A 60 -10.17 -4.46 -2.42
C TRP A 60 -9.82 -5.93 -2.69
N ILE A 61 -10.12 -6.83 -1.73
CA ILE A 61 -9.81 -8.26 -1.86
C ILE A 61 -10.56 -8.88 -3.05
N THR A 62 -11.86 -8.61 -3.16
CA THR A 62 -12.68 -9.14 -4.26
C THR A 62 -12.18 -8.67 -5.62
N GLN A 63 -11.75 -7.40 -5.74
CA GLN A 63 -11.18 -6.86 -6.98
C GLN A 63 -9.80 -7.45 -7.30
N GLN A 64 -8.90 -7.58 -6.32
CA GLN A 64 -7.53 -8.04 -6.55
C GLN A 64 -7.44 -9.55 -6.81
N PHE A 65 -8.26 -10.35 -6.13
CA PHE A 65 -8.15 -11.81 -6.15
C PHE A 65 -9.31 -12.50 -6.89
N ASN A 66 -10.24 -11.73 -7.46
CA ASN A 66 -11.42 -12.25 -8.16
C ASN A 66 -12.17 -13.30 -7.32
N MET A 67 -12.39 -12.99 -6.04
CA MET A 67 -13.11 -13.84 -5.09
C MET A 67 -14.47 -13.24 -4.73
N SER A 68 -15.36 -14.06 -4.17
CA SER A 68 -16.66 -13.61 -3.68
C SER A 68 -16.52 -12.80 -2.39
N GLU A 69 -17.54 -11.97 -2.07
CA GLU A 69 -17.58 -11.22 -0.82
C GLU A 69 -17.51 -12.14 0.41
N THR A 70 -18.18 -13.29 0.36
CA THR A 70 -18.14 -14.28 1.45
C THR A 70 -16.73 -14.83 1.68
N GLU A 71 -15.98 -15.09 0.61
CA GLU A 71 -14.59 -15.53 0.70
C GLU A 71 -13.69 -14.41 1.24
N ALA A 72 -13.92 -13.16 0.81
CA ALA A 72 -13.17 -12.00 1.29
C ALA A 72 -13.40 -11.75 2.79
N VAL A 73 -14.64 -11.86 3.28
CA VAL A 73 -14.96 -11.72 4.71
C VAL A 73 -14.25 -12.78 5.53
N ARG A 74 -14.32 -14.06 5.10
CA ARG A 74 -13.61 -15.15 5.79
C ARG A 74 -12.10 -14.92 5.80
N LEU A 75 -11.55 -14.44 4.68
CA LEU A 75 -10.15 -14.13 4.59
C LEU A 75 -9.74 -13.02 5.57
N ILE A 76 -10.54 -11.95 5.71
CA ILE A 76 -10.27 -10.89 6.68
C ILE A 76 -10.23 -11.44 8.11
N ASP A 77 -11.21 -12.27 8.48
CA ASP A 77 -11.28 -12.90 9.81
C ASP A 77 -10.08 -13.84 10.07
N ASP A 78 -9.62 -14.57 9.06
CA ASP A 78 -8.55 -15.56 9.21
C ASP A 78 -7.15 -14.92 9.23
N VAL A 79 -6.92 -13.86 8.45
CA VAL A 79 -5.58 -13.38 8.11
C VAL A 79 -5.00 -12.38 9.09
N GLY A 80 -5.82 -11.59 9.79
CA GLY A 80 -5.26 -10.69 10.77
C GLY A 80 -6.25 -9.76 11.45
N GLU A 81 -5.87 -9.35 12.65
CA GLU A 81 -6.65 -8.47 13.51
C GLU A 81 -6.04 -7.06 13.51
N THR A 82 -6.88 -6.04 13.35
CA THR A 82 -6.51 -4.65 13.64
C THR A 82 -6.88 -4.31 15.08
N TYR A 83 -5.94 -3.73 15.81
CA TYR A 83 -6.14 -3.37 17.21
C TYR A 83 -5.52 -2.02 17.54
N TRP A 84 -6.07 -1.34 18.55
CA TRP A 84 -5.50 -0.09 19.06
C TRP A 84 -4.37 -0.38 20.05
N SER A 85 -3.15 0.01 19.71
CA SER A 85 -1.98 -0.07 20.59
C SER A 85 -1.94 1.13 21.51
N GLY A 86 -2.35 0.95 22.77
CA GLY A 86 -2.29 2.01 23.78
C GLY A 86 -0.86 2.48 24.10
N MET A 87 0.13 1.61 23.89
CA MET A 87 1.55 1.93 24.10
C MET A 87 2.09 2.86 23.00
N ASN A 88 1.74 2.59 21.74
CA ASN A 88 2.20 3.37 20.60
C ASN A 88 1.22 4.47 20.18
N GLY A 89 0.03 4.52 20.81
CA GLY A 89 -1.01 5.51 20.53
C GLY A 89 -1.52 5.46 19.10
N ARG A 90 -1.54 4.27 18.48
CA ARG A 90 -1.92 4.07 17.08
C ARG A 90 -2.57 2.71 16.85
N TRP A 91 -3.33 2.58 15.77
CA TRP A 91 -3.76 1.30 15.24
C TRP A 91 -2.58 0.52 14.68
N GLU A 92 -2.61 -0.79 14.93
CA GLU A 92 -1.65 -1.77 14.47
C GLU A 92 -2.40 -2.96 13.87
N VAL A 93 -1.73 -3.69 12.98
CA VAL A 93 -2.25 -4.93 12.41
C VAL A 93 -1.38 -6.09 12.88
N LYS A 94 -2.01 -7.18 13.29
CA LYS A 94 -1.35 -8.45 13.55
C LYS A 94 -1.85 -9.46 12.56
N CYS A 95 -0.96 -9.93 11.70
CA CYS A 95 -1.31 -10.96 10.73
C CYS A 95 -1.05 -12.34 11.32
N HIS A 96 -2.01 -13.23 11.13
CA HIS A 96 -1.90 -14.63 11.50
C HIS A 96 -1.02 -15.32 10.45
N ASP A 97 -0.13 -16.21 10.89
CA ASP A 97 0.85 -16.92 10.07
C ASP A 97 2.05 -16.11 9.52
N GLN A 98 2.46 -15.01 10.18
CA GLN A 98 3.84 -14.50 10.06
C GLN A 98 4.83 -15.24 10.97
#